data_AF-A0A354GPP1-F1
#
_entry.id   AF-A0A354GPP1-F1
#
_cell.length_a   1.000
_cell.length_b   1.000
_cell.length_c   1.000
_cell.angle_alpha   90.00
_cell.angle_beta   90.00
_cell.angle_gamma   90.00
#
_symmetry.space_group_name_H-M   'P 1'
#
loop_
_entity.id
_entity.type
_entity.pdbx_description
1 polymer ?
#
loop_
_entity_poly.entity_id
_entity_poly.type
_entity_poly.pdbx_seq_one_letter_code
_entity_poly.pdbx_strand_id
1 'polypeptide(L)' 'GYDLVSEVQDGLQRFRDVPMLICWGEKDFVFDRHFLEEWRRRFPSAEVHAFADAGHFVLEDAGEEIIPLVRDFLKRHPLN' A
#
# COMPACT_ATOMS: atom_id res chain seq x y z
N GLY A 1 -6.83 -16.44 -19.81
CA GLY A 1 -7.69 -15.58 -18.97
C GLY A 1 -7.23 -15.63 -17.53
N TYR A 2 -7.40 -16.79 -16.88
CA TYR A 2 -6.85 -17.08 -15.55
C TYR A 2 -5.32 -17.12 -15.51
N ASP A 3 -4.67 -17.60 -16.57
CA ASP A 3 -3.20 -17.70 -16.61
C ASP A 3 -2.51 -16.34 -16.49
N LEU A 4 -3.03 -15.33 -17.18
CA LEU A 4 -2.50 -13.97 -17.11
C LEU A 4 -2.67 -13.35 -15.72
N VAL A 5 -3.83 -13.55 -15.08
CA VAL A 5 -4.07 -13.05 -13.72
C VAL A 5 -3.10 -13.70 -12.73
N SER A 6 -2.84 -14.99 -12.91
CA SER A 6 -1.89 -15.75 -12.08
C SER A 6 -0.46 -15.27 -12.29
N GLU A 7 -0.04 -15.07 -13.55
CA GLU A 7 1.29 -14.55 -13.89
C GLU A 7 1.53 -13.15 -13.30
N VAL A 8 0.52 -12.27 -13.36
CA VAL A 8 0.59 -10.93 -12.75
C VAL A 8 0.74 -11.04 -11.23
N GLN A 9 -0.03 -11.92 -10.58
CA GLN A 9 0.07 -12.15 -9.14
C GLN A 9 1.46 -12.67 -8.74
N ASP A 10 2.01 -13.63 -9.48
CA ASP A 10 3.32 -14.22 -9.20
C ASP A 10 4.45 -13.20 -9.41
N GLY A 11 4.26 -12.28 -10.36
CA GLY A 11 5.17 -11.17 -10.62
C GLY A 11 5.35 -10.20 -9.44
N LEU A 12 4.41 -10.15 -8.48
CA LEU A 12 4.52 -9.28 -7.30
C LEU A 12 5.80 -9.52 -6.48
N GLN A 13 6.29 -10.76 -6.45
CA GLN A 13 7.51 -11.12 -5.72
C GLN A 13 8.75 -10.35 -6.20
N ARG A 14 8.73 -9.86 -7.44
CA ARG A 14 9.83 -9.06 -8.02
C ARG A 14 10.01 -7.72 -7.31
N PHE A 15 9.01 -7.26 -6.58
CA PHE A 15 9.04 -5.98 -5.86
C PHE A 15 9.36 -6.14 -4.36
N ARG A 16 9.67 -7.35 -3.87
CA ARG A 16 9.90 -7.59 -2.43
C ARG A 16 11.00 -6.74 -1.80
N ASP A 17 12.00 -6.35 -2.61
CA ASP A 17 13.17 -5.59 -2.19
C ASP A 17 13.03 -4.09 -2.54
N VAL A 18 11.90 -3.69 -3.14
CA VAL A 18 11.59 -2.29 -3.45
C VAL A 18 11.00 -1.64 -2.19
N PRO A 19 11.56 -0.51 -1.73
CA PRO A 19 10.93 0.25 -0.64
C PRO A 19 9.47 0.53 -0.96
N MET A 20 8.57 0.26 -0.01
CA MET A 20 7.13 0.38 -0.21
C MET A 20 6.49 1.12 0.96
N LEU A 21 5.66 2.12 0.62
CA LEU A 21 4.76 2.81 1.54
C LEU A 21 3.32 2.47 1.14
N ILE A 22 2.53 1.97 2.09
CA ILE A 22 1.10 1.67 1.92
C ILE A 22 0.31 2.57 2.88
N CYS A 23 -0.51 3.46 2.33
CA CYS A 23 -1.49 4.25 3.07
C CYS A 23 -2.88 3.65 2.84
N TRP A 24 -3.56 3.23 3.90
CA TRP A 24 -4.77 2.41 3.81
C TRP A 24 -5.95 3.05 4.55
N GLY A 25 -7.09 3.26 3.88
CA GLY A 25 -8.33 3.67 4.55
C GLY A 25 -9.09 2.46 5.09
N GLU A 26 -9.37 2.41 6.39
CA GLU A 26 -10.04 1.25 7.00
C GLU A 26 -11.56 1.21 6.73
N LYS A 27 -12.15 2.29 6.21
CA LYS A 27 -13.57 2.37 5.81
C LYS A 27 -13.80 2.02 4.33
N ASP A 28 -12.77 1.55 3.60
CA ASP A 28 -12.95 1.03 2.24
C ASP A 28 -13.70 -0.31 2.28
N PHE A 29 -14.87 -0.35 1.61
CA PHE A 29 -15.74 -1.54 1.57
C PHE A 29 -15.38 -2.52 0.45
N VAL A 30 -14.52 -2.12 -0.48
CA VAL A 30 -14.02 -2.94 -1.59
C VAL A 30 -12.68 -3.56 -1.22
N PHE A 31 -11.75 -2.74 -0.75
CA PHE A 31 -10.44 -3.16 -0.27
C PHE A 31 -10.41 -3.11 1.24
N ASP A 32 -10.95 -4.17 1.85
CA ASP A 32 -11.08 -4.28 3.29
C ASP A 32 -9.79 -4.72 3.99
N ARG A 33 -9.89 -4.92 5.30
CA ARG A 33 -8.77 -5.39 6.13
C ARG A 33 -8.17 -6.72 5.67
N HIS A 34 -8.93 -7.62 5.04
CA HIS A 34 -8.38 -8.88 4.54
C HIS A 34 -7.36 -8.63 3.41
N PHE A 35 -7.65 -7.67 2.53
CA PHE A 35 -6.68 -7.25 1.51
C PHE A 35 -5.43 -6.62 2.14
N LEU A 36 -5.59 -5.78 3.16
CA LEU A 36 -4.44 -5.20 3.88
C LEU A 36 -3.55 -6.26 4.53
N GLU A 37 -4.15 -7.27 5.16
CA GLU A 37 -3.43 -8.40 5.74
C GLU A 37 -2.63 -9.16 4.67
N GLU A 38 -3.21 -9.34 3.49
CA GLU A 38 -2.55 -9.98 2.34
C GLU A 38 -1.38 -9.15 1.76
N TRP A 39 -1.47 -7.82 1.79
CA TRP A 39 -0.34 -6.92 1.47
C TRP A 39 0.77 -7.03 2.50
N ARG A 40 0.45 -6.97 3.80
CA ARG A 40 1.42 -7.14 4.90
C ARG A 40 2.13 -8.50 4.84
N ARG A 41 1.39 -9.56 4.50
CA ARG A 41 1.95 -10.91 4.35
C ARG A 41 2.92 -11.01 3.17
N ARG A 42 2.60 -10.39 2.03
CA ARG A 42 3.45 -10.43 0.82
C ARG A 42 4.66 -9.51 0.92
N PHE A 43 4.51 -8.35 1.56
CA PHE A 43 5.53 -7.32 1.68
C PHE A 43 5.77 -6.97 3.16
N PRO A 44 6.41 -7.87 3.95
CA PRO A 44 6.59 -7.66 5.38
C PRO A 44 7.49 -6.47 5.73
N SER A 45 8.30 -6.01 4.78
CA SER A 45 9.16 -4.82 4.92
C SER A 45 8.46 -3.51 4.53
N ALA A 46 7.21 -3.57 4.03
CA ALA A 46 6.48 -2.36 3.66
C ALA A 46 6.16 -1.53 4.90
N GLU A 47 6.32 -0.22 4.78
CA GLU A 47 5.81 0.74 5.74
C GLU A 47 4.31 0.89 5.54
N VAL A 48 3.50 0.56 6.55
CA VAL A 48 2.04 0.56 6.44
C VAL A 48 1.43 1.52 7.45
N HIS A 49 0.66 2.49 6.96
CA HIS A 49 -0.13 3.42 7.75
C HIS A 49 -1.62 3.19 7.46
N ALA A 50 -2.40 2.87 8.48
CA ALA A 50 -3.84 2.63 8.36
C ALA A 50 -4.62 3.76 9.05
N PHE A 51 -5.60 4.30 8.33
CA PHE A 51 -6.37 5.48 8.72
C PHE A 51 -7.81 5.03 9.03
N ALA A 52 -8.13 4.95 10.32
CA ALA A 52 -9.41 4.44 10.80
C ALA A 52 -10.62 5.23 10.25
N ASP A 53 -10.42 6.52 9.97
CA ASP A 53 -11.49 7.40 9.53
C ASP A 53 -11.61 7.60 8.02
N ALA A 54 -10.67 7.06 7.23
CA ALA A 54 -10.61 7.23 5.79
C ALA A 54 -11.20 6.02 5.03
N GLY A 55 -11.80 6.28 3.87
CA GLY A 55 -12.32 5.27 2.95
C GLY A 55 -11.46 5.07 1.70
N HIS A 56 -12.11 4.79 0.57
CA HIS A 56 -11.45 4.50 -0.71
C HIS A 56 -10.60 5.67 -1.22
N PHE A 57 -11.09 6.90 -1.08
CA PHE A 57 -10.38 8.12 -1.47
C PHE A 57 -9.50 8.62 -0.32
N VAL A 58 -8.54 7.78 0.12
CA VAL A 58 -7.74 8.01 1.33
C VAL A 58 -7.01 9.36 1.35
N LEU A 59 -6.63 9.90 0.18
CA LEU A 59 -6.01 11.22 0.07
C LEU A 59 -6.97 12.39 0.26
N GLU A 60 -8.27 12.21 -0.05
CA GLU A 60 -9.30 13.21 0.22
C GLU A 60 -9.64 13.24 1.72
N ASP A 61 -9.65 12.07 2.36
CA ASP A 61 -9.99 11.94 3.78
C ASP A 61 -8.82 12.26 4.73
N ALA A 62 -7.59 11.85 4.39
CA ALA A 62 -6.41 11.90 5.27
C ALA A 62 -5.18 12.55 4.59
N GLY A 63 -5.39 13.42 3.60
CA GLY A 63 -4.32 14.03 2.82
C GLY A 63 -3.30 14.82 3.66
N GLU A 64 -3.75 15.54 4.69
CA GLU A 64 -2.87 16.30 5.59
C GLU A 64 -1.87 15.41 6.33
N GLU A 65 -2.26 14.18 6.65
CA GLU A 65 -1.41 13.18 7.31
C GLU A 65 -0.54 12.43 6.29
N ILE A 66 -1.09 12.09 5.12
CA ILE A 66 -0.40 11.28 4.11
C ILE A 66 0.70 12.05 3.39
N ILE A 67 0.49 13.33 3.07
CA ILE A 67 1.46 14.11 2.30
C ILE A 67 2.84 14.17 3.00
N PRO A 68 2.93 14.44 4.32
CA PRO A 68 4.19 14.34 5.06
C PRO A 68 4.84 12.94 4.96
N LEU A 69 4.05 11.87 5.12
CA LEU A 69 4.55 10.49 5.05
C LEU A 69 5.20 10.19 3.70
N VAL A 70 4.53 10.56 2.60
CA VAL A 70 5.07 10.37 1.24
C VAL A 70 6.36 11.17 1.05
N ARG A 71 6.39 12.43 1.50
CA ARG A 71 7.60 13.28 1.39
C ARG A 71 8.77 12.69 2.14
N ASP A 72 8.56 12.22 3.37
CA ASP A 72 9.62 11.67 4.20
C ASP A 72 10.07 10.29 3.70
N PHE A 73 9.15 9.48 3.20
CA PHE A 73 9.46 8.22 2.54
C PHE A 73 10.40 8.42 1.34
N LEU A 74 10.08 9.36 0.44
CA LEU A 74 10.93 9.67 -0.72
C LEU A 74 12.30 10.24 -0.35
N LYS A 75 12.40 11.00 0.77
CA LYS A 75 13.70 11.46 1.28
C LYS A 75 14.56 10.29 1.80
N ARG A 76 13.95 9.30 2.46
CA ARG A 76 14.65 8.10 2.97
C ARG A 76 15.02 7.13 1.84
N HIS A 77 14.27 7.14 0.75
CA HIS A 77 14.45 6.26 -0.41
C HIS A 77 14.55 7.07 -1.71
N PRO A 78 15.65 7.82 -1.92
CA PRO A 78 15.81 8.63 -3.13
C PRO A 78 15.80 7.76 -4.38
N LEU A 79 15.21 8.29 -5.46
CA LEU A 79 15.24 7.66 -6.77
C LEU A 79 16.69 7.73 -7.29
N ASN A 80 17.30 6.57 -7.52
CA ASN A 80 18.60 6.47 -8.19
C ASN A 80 18.49 6.81 -9.68
#